data_AF-A0A1Q9S493-F1
#
_entry.id   AF-A0A1Q9S493-F1
#
_cell.length_a   1.000
_cell.length_b   1.000
_cell.length_c   1.000
_cell.angle_alpha   90.00
_cell.angle_beta   90.00
_cell.angle_gamma   90.00
#
_symmetry.space_group_name_H-M   'P 1'
#
loop_
_entity.id
_entity.type
_entity.pdbx_description
1 polymer ?
#
loop_
_entity_poly.entity_id
_entity_poly.type
_entity_poly.pdbx_seq_one_letter_code
_entity_poly.pdbx_strand_id
1 'polypeptide(L)' 'MTEYTPPKLLGKRVAFSMRILPEQHRRAAEKAAALGLSQADYVGALIDRDYGLPNALDDRQNAEELPITKTA' A
#
# COMPACT_ATOMS: atom_id res chain seq x y z
N MET A 1 -20.53 15.52 9.39
CA MET A 1 -19.27 15.46 8.62
C MET A 1 -19.24 16.67 7.71
N THR A 2 -18.10 17.36 7.65
CA THR A 2 -17.85 18.33 6.58
C THR A 2 -17.88 17.59 5.25
N GLU A 3 -18.48 18.18 4.22
CA GLU A 3 -18.47 17.59 2.87
C GLU A 3 -17.03 17.36 2.40
N TYR A 4 -16.77 16.15 1.90
CA TYR A 4 -15.43 15.78 1.45
C TYR A 4 -15.12 16.51 0.13
N THR A 5 -14.07 17.34 0.14
CA THR A 5 -13.54 17.96 -1.07
C THR A 5 -12.25 17.25 -1.48
N PRO A 6 -12.23 16.51 -2.61
CA PRO A 6 -11.03 15.79 -3.03
C PRO A 6 -9.90 16.76 -3.40
N PRO A 7 -8.64 16.50 -2.99
CA PRO A 7 -7.49 17.29 -3.44
C PRO A 7 -7.25 17.18 -4.95
N LYS A 8 -6.46 18.11 -5.48
CA LYS A 8 -6.01 18.06 -6.89
C LYS A 8 -5.22 16.79 -7.16
N LEU A 9 -5.52 16.13 -8.29
CA LEU A 9 -4.78 14.98 -8.78
C LEU A 9 -3.37 15.38 -9.27
N LEU A 10 -2.42 14.51 -8.96
CA LEU A 10 -1.09 14.43 -9.55
C LEU A 10 -1.01 13.09 -10.29
N GLY A 11 -1.31 13.12 -11.60
CA GLY A 11 -1.56 11.90 -12.38
C GLY A 11 -2.81 11.18 -11.88
N LYS A 12 -2.66 9.96 -11.35
CA LYS A 12 -3.74 9.15 -10.77
C LYS A 12 -3.81 9.19 -9.23
N ARG A 13 -3.00 10.04 -8.57
CA ARG A 13 -2.86 10.07 -7.11
C ARG A 13 -3.20 11.45 -6.56
N VAL A 14 -3.58 11.54 -5.28
CA VAL A 14 -3.68 12.81 -4.54
C VAL A 14 -2.59 12.88 -3.47
N ALA A 15 -2.17 14.08 -3.11
CA ALA A 15 -1.26 14.27 -1.99
C ALA A 15 -1.97 13.94 -0.67
N PHE A 16 -1.38 13.05 0.12
CA PHE A 16 -1.87 12.68 1.45
C PHE A 16 -0.87 13.18 2.50
N SER A 17 -1.13 14.37 3.03
CA SER A 17 -0.25 15.00 4.03
C SER A 17 -0.59 14.49 5.42
N MET A 18 0.38 13.88 6.11
CA MET A 18 0.19 13.36 7.46
C MET A 18 1.43 13.57 8.33
N ARG A 19 1.20 13.66 9.64
CA ARG A 19 2.24 13.56 10.67
C ARG A 19 2.01 12.26 11.41
N ILE A 20 3.07 11.48 11.59
CA ILE A 20 3.05 10.20 12.32
C ILE A 20 4.19 10.15 13.31
N LEU A 21 4.10 9.23 14.27
CA LEU A 21 5.16 9.01 15.25
C LEU A 21 6.43 8.49 14.55
N PRO A 22 7.63 8.82 15.05
CA PRO A 22 8.89 8.32 14.48
C PRO A 22 8.94 6.79 14.36
N GLU A 23 8.40 6.07 15.35
CA GLU A 23 8.36 4.61 15.35
C GLU A 23 7.44 4.08 14.26
N GLN A 24 6.31 4.74 14.00
CA GLN A 24 5.38 4.37 12.93
C GLN A 24 6.03 4.60 11.56
N HIS A 25 6.73 5.72 11.38
CA HIS A 25 7.48 5.99 10.17
C HIS A 25 8.53 4.92 9.91
N ARG A 26 9.33 4.56 10.93
CA ARG A 26 10.34 3.50 10.81
C ARG A 26 9.71 2.15 10.42
N ARG A 27 8.64 1.74 11.10
CA ARG A 27 7.92 0.49 10.79
C ARG A 27 7.37 0.48 9.37
N ALA A 28 6.80 1.59 8.92
CA ALA A 28 6.30 1.73 7.55
C ALA A 28 7.43 1.63 6.52
N ALA A 29 8.57 2.28 6.78
CA ALA A 29 9.75 2.20 5.92
C ALA A 29 10.28 0.76 5.80
N GLU A 30 10.47 0.08 6.94
CA GLU A 30 10.98 -1.30 6.99
C GLU A 30 10.02 -2.28 6.30
N LYS A 31 8.71 -2.19 6.57
CA LYS A 31 7.70 -3.07 5.95
C LYS A 31 7.52 -2.82 4.47
N ALA A 32 7.48 -1.57 4.03
CA ALA A 32 7.40 -1.23 2.62
C ALA A 32 8.61 -1.77 1.86
N ALA A 33 9.81 -1.60 2.41
CA ALA A 33 11.04 -2.13 1.82
C ALA A 33 11.03 -3.68 1.73
N ALA A 34 10.64 -4.37 2.80
CA ALA A 34 10.54 -5.82 2.81
C ALA A 34 9.53 -6.36 1.78
N LEU A 35 8.50 -5.56 1.46
CA LEU A 35 7.49 -5.85 0.46
C LEU A 35 7.83 -5.26 -0.91
N GLY A 36 8.99 -4.64 -1.13
CA GLY A 36 9.29 -3.98 -2.42
C GLY A 36 8.22 -2.97 -2.85
N LEU A 37 7.62 -2.28 -1.90
CA LEU A 37 6.62 -1.22 -2.07
C LEU A 37 7.24 0.14 -1.73
N SER A 38 6.70 1.22 -2.30
CA SER A 38 6.93 2.54 -1.71
C SER A 38 6.17 2.67 -0.39
N GLN A 39 6.60 3.58 0.49
CA GLN A 39 5.86 3.83 1.74
C GLN A 39 4.43 4.33 1.47
N ALA A 40 4.22 5.08 0.40
CA ALA A 40 2.89 5.54 -0.01
C ALA A 40 1.99 4.38 -0.46
N ASP A 41 2.54 3.41 -1.20
CA ASP A 41 1.78 2.22 -1.62
C ASP A 41 1.48 1.30 -0.42
N TYR A 42 2.42 1.18 0.52
CA TYR A 42 2.20 0.44 1.76
C TYR A 42 1.05 1.04 2.58
N VAL A 43 1.02 2.37 2.75
CA VAL A 43 -0.07 3.06 3.45
C VAL A 43 -1.40 2.94 2.69
N GLY A 44 -1.39 3.11 1.36
CA GLY A 44 -2.58 2.92 0.54
C GLY A 44 -3.17 1.51 0.71
N ALA A 45 -2.33 0.48 0.67
CA ALA A 45 -2.76 -0.89 0.86
C ALA A 45 -3.28 -1.19 2.27
N LEU A 46 -2.74 -0.53 3.31
CA LEU A 46 -3.30 -0.60 4.68
C LEU A 46 -4.68 0.06 4.77
N ILE A 47 -4.91 1.17 4.07
CA ILE A 47 -6.23 1.83 3.99
C ILE A 47 -7.21 0.87 3.31
N ASP A 48 -6.87 0.36 2.12
CA ASP A 48 -7.75 -0.57 1.39
C ASP A 48 -8.08 -1.81 2.23
N ARG A 49 -7.09 -2.36 2.94
CA ARG A 49 -7.28 -3.47 3.87
C ARG A 49 -8.26 -3.15 5.01
N ASP A 50 -8.21 -1.95 5.59
CA ASP A 50 -9.12 -1.50 6.65
C ASP A 50 -10.58 -1.43 6.15
N TYR A 51 -10.77 -1.07 4.88
CA TYR A 51 -12.08 -1.09 4.21
C TYR A 51 -12.48 -2.47 3.67
N GLY A 52 -11.67 -3.51 3.88
CA GLY A 52 -11.93 -4.86 3.35
C GLY A 52 -11.82 -4.95 1.82
N LEU A 53 -11.11 -4.01 1.18
CA LEU A 53 -10.88 -3.99 -0.25
C LEU A 53 -9.62 -4.82 -0.62
N PRO A 54 -9.55 -5.32 -1.87
CA PRO A 54 -8.34 -5.97 -2.40
C PRO A 54 -7.14 -5.03 -2.29
N ASN A 55 -6.00 -5.56 -1.86
CA ASN A 55 -4.82 -4.76 -1.59
C ASN A 55 -3.52 -5.54 -1.78
N ALA A 56 -2.45 -4.81 -2.08
CA ALA A 56 -1.16 -5.39 -2.39
C ALA A 56 -0.45 -6.13 -1.23
N LEU A 57 -0.92 -6.00 0.02
CA LEU A 57 -0.34 -6.72 1.15
C LEU A 57 -0.85 -8.16 1.18
N ASP A 58 -2.15 -8.34 0.96
CA ASP A 58 -2.83 -9.62 1.07
C ASP A 58 -2.82 -10.38 -0.27
N ASP A 59 -2.91 -9.67 -1.41
CA ASP A 59 -2.86 -10.27 -2.75
C ASP A 59 -1.51 -10.96 -3.03
N ARG A 60 -0.43 -10.50 -2.41
CA ARG A 60 0.90 -11.12 -2.51
C ARG A 60 1.04 -12.38 -1.68
N GLN A 61 0.30 -12.49 -0.58
CA GLN A 61 0.23 -13.73 0.18
C GLN A 61 -0.59 -14.79 -0.58
N ASN A 62 -1.55 -14.34 -1.40
CA ASN A 62 -2.35 -15.18 -2.29
C ASN A 62 -1.77 -15.32 -3.70
N ALA A 63 -0.60 -14.74 -3.99
CA ALA A 63 0.15 -15.03 -5.20
C ALA A 63 0.75 -16.42 -5.05
N GLU A 64 -0.10 -17.43 -5.20
CA GLU A 64 0.29 -18.83 -5.32
C GLU A 64 1.49 -18.92 -6.27
N GLU A 65 2.49 -19.67 -5.85
CA GLU A 65 3.70 -19.98 -6.61
C GLU A 65 3.32 -20.27 -8.06
N LEU A 66 3.61 -19.31 -8.96
CA LEU A 66 3.46 -19.54 -10.39
C LEU A 66 4.28 -20.81 -10.71
N PRO A 67 3.66 -21.89 -11.19
CA PRO A 67 4.39 -23.10 -11.51
C PRO A 67 5.32 -22.75 -12.65
N ILE A 68 6.61 -22.61 -12.34
CA ILE A 68 7.65 -22.57 -13.36
C ILE A 68 7.70 -23.95 -14.00
N THR A 69 6.84 -24.16 -15.00
CA THR A 69 6.96 -25.27 -15.92
C THR A 69 8.29 -25.11 -16.62
N LYS A 70 9.32 -25.81 -16.12
CA LYS A 70 10.52 -26.13 -16.87
C LYS A 70 10.09 -26.96 -18.06
N THR A 71 9.93 -26.32 -19.22
CA THR A 71 9.96 -27.05 -20.48
C THR A 71 11.41 -27.46 -20.72
N ALA A 72 11.61 -28.77 -20.71
CA ALA A 72 12.87 -29.46 -21.00
C ALA A 72 13.25 -29.36 -22.48
#